data_AF-A0A8I1UC07-F1
#
_entry.id   AF-A0A8I1UC07-F1
#
_cell.length_a   1.000
_cell.length_b   1.000
_cell.length_c   1.000
_cell.angle_alpha   90.00
_cell.angle_beta   90.00
_cell.angle_gamma   90.00
#
_symmetry.space_group_name_H-M   'P 1'
#
loop_
_entity.id
_entity.type
_entity.pdbx_description
1 polymer ?
#
loop_
_entity_poly.entity_id
_entity_poly.type
_entity_poly.pdbx_seq_one_letter_code
_entity_poly.pdbx_strand_id
1 'polypeptide(L)'
;MTALFSSVALQWWLRRLWDWGGMLAGWLSGLLALYGMMPAEMQATLLAILGGRWGDVSLAAAGGFVVWGLTQWRSYVATVKPQIVTEDGRQAELRELPRGTANAVQEFARTAMLGRGDTLIGKLLKLKLGQGR
;
A
#
# COMPACT_ATOMS: atom_id res chain seq x y z
N MET A 1 5.68 -23.94 -42.76
CA MET A 1 6.01 -23.67 -41.35
C MET A 1 5.49 -22.30 -40.88
N THR A 2 4.29 -21.88 -41.29
CA THR A 2 3.68 -20.59 -40.89
C THR A 2 2.48 -20.78 -39.95
N ALA A 3 1.78 -21.92 -40.04
CA ALA A 3 0.61 -22.23 -39.22
C ALA A 3 0.92 -22.60 -37.75
N LEU A 4 2.13 -23.10 -37.45
CA LEU A 4 2.56 -23.42 -36.08
C LEU A 4 2.95 -22.15 -35.28
N PHE A 5 3.49 -21.13 -35.95
CA PHE A 5 3.83 -19.86 -35.29
C PHE A 5 2.59 -18.99 -35.06
N SER A 6 1.58 -19.05 -35.94
CA SER A 6 0.32 -18.32 -35.72
C SER A 6 -0.47 -18.89 -34.54
N SER A 7 -0.49 -20.21 -34.33
CA SER A 7 -1.22 -20.83 -33.22
C SER A 7 -0.57 -20.57 -31.86
N VAL A 8 0.76 -20.69 -31.76
CA VAL A 8 1.50 -20.42 -30.52
C VAL A 8 1.47 -18.93 -30.17
N ALA A 9 1.66 -18.04 -31.14
CA ALA A 9 1.59 -16.60 -30.89
C ALA A 9 0.17 -16.16 -30.47
N LEU A 10 -0.87 -16.72 -31.09
CA LEU A 10 -2.26 -16.44 -30.72
C LEU A 10 -2.58 -16.93 -29.29
N GLN A 11 -2.15 -18.14 -28.93
CA GLN A 11 -2.33 -18.68 -27.58
C GLN A 11 -1.57 -17.86 -26.53
N TRP A 12 -0.34 -17.44 -26.84
CA TRP A 12 0.43 -16.56 -25.97
C TRP A 12 -0.28 -15.21 -25.76
N TRP A 13 -0.79 -14.59 -26.83
CA TRP A 13 -1.51 -13.32 -26.75
C TRP A 13 -2.84 -13.43 -26.01
N LEU A 14 -3.61 -14.49 -26.23
CA LEU A 14 -4.85 -14.75 -25.50
C LEU A 14 -4.60 -14.90 -24.00
N ARG A 15 -3.56 -15.66 -23.63
CA ARG A 15 -3.16 -15.79 -22.23
C ARG A 15 -2.73 -14.44 -21.65
N ARG A 16 -1.97 -13.65 -22.41
CA ARG A 16 -1.56 -12.31 -21.99
C ARG A 16 -2.76 -11.39 -21.80
N LEU A 17 -3.71 -11.39 -22.72
CA LEU A 17 -4.95 -10.60 -22.60
C LEU A 17 -5.76 -11.01 -21.36
N TRP A 18 -5.84 -12.30 -21.07
CA TRP A 18 -6.52 -12.81 -19.89
C TRP A 18 -5.79 -12.42 -18.59
N ASP A 19 -4.47 -12.57 -18.54
CA ASP A 19 -3.66 -12.20 -17.38
C ASP A 19 -3.76 -10.69 -17.09
N TRP A 20 -3.69 -9.86 -18.14
CA TRP A 20 -3.82 -8.41 -18.02
C TRP A 20 -5.25 -7.99 -17.69
N GLY A 21 -6.25 -8.65 -18.29
CA GLY A 21 -7.65 -8.43 -18.00
C GLY A 21 -8.00 -8.78 -16.55
N GLY A 22 -7.49 -9.91 -16.05
CA GLY A 22 -7.63 -10.33 -14.66
C GLY A 22 -6.92 -9.37 -13.70
N MET A 23 -5.71 -8.92 -14.05
CA MET A 23 -4.98 -7.93 -13.25
C MET A 23 -5.73 -6.59 -13.19
N LEU A 24 -6.19 -6.08 -14.34
CA LEU A 24 -6.95 -4.83 -14.43
C LEU A 24 -8.28 -4.95 -13.67
N ALA A 25 -9.01 -6.06 -13.84
CA ALA A 25 -10.24 -6.33 -13.10
C ALA A 25 -9.98 -6.40 -11.60
N GLY A 26 -8.88 -7.02 -11.16
CA GLY A 26 -8.45 -7.04 -9.77
C GLY A 26 -8.17 -5.64 -9.21
N TRP A 27 -7.43 -4.81 -9.95
CA TRP A 27 -7.18 -3.42 -9.57
C TRP A 27 -8.47 -2.61 -9.47
N LEU A 28 -9.33 -2.68 -10.48
CA LEU A 28 -10.61 -1.95 -10.49
C LEU A 28 -11.52 -2.42 -9.36
N SER A 29 -11.62 -3.73 -9.14
CA SER A 29 -12.43 -4.29 -8.05
C SER A 29 -11.90 -3.85 -6.68
N GLY A 30 -10.57 -3.83 -6.50
CA GLY A 30 -9.95 -3.34 -5.27
C GLY A 30 -10.22 -1.85 -5.03
N LEU A 31 -10.11 -1.02 -6.06
CA LEU A 31 -10.44 0.40 -5.97
C LEU A 31 -11.92 0.64 -5.67
N LEU A 32 -12.82 -0.12 -6.30
CA LEU A 32 -14.26 -0.05 -6.03
C LEU A 32 -14.61 -0.52 -4.62
N ALA A 33 -13.93 -1.55 -4.11
CA ALA A 33 -14.10 -2.00 -2.73
C ALA A 33 -13.65 -0.91 -1.74
N LEU A 34 -12.49 -0.29 -1.97
CA LEU A 34 -12.01 0.83 -1.15
C LEU A 34 -12.98 2.02 -1.20
N TYR A 35 -13.53 2.32 -2.37
CA TYR A 35 -14.55 3.35 -2.53
C TYR A 35 -15.84 3.00 -1.76
N GLY A 36 -16.30 1.75 -1.82
CA GLY A 36 -17.49 1.29 -1.11
C GLY A 36 -17.33 1.28 0.42
N MET A 37 -16.11 1.12 0.93
CA MET A 37 -15.81 1.19 2.37
C MET A 37 -15.64 2.62 2.88
N MET A 38 -15.55 3.61 1.98
CA MET A 38 -15.33 5.00 2.32
C MET A 38 -16.65 5.65 2.82
N PRO A 39 -16.63 6.53 3.83
CA PRO A 39 -17.81 7.30 4.25
C PRO A 39 -18.40 8.13 3.09
N ALA A 40 -19.72 8.34 3.08
CA ALA A 40 -20.43 9.00 1.99
C ALA A 40 -19.89 10.42 1.69
N GLU A 41 -19.50 11.15 2.73
CA GLU A 41 -18.93 12.50 2.64
C GLU A 41 -17.57 12.49 1.91
N MET A 42 -16.78 11.45 2.16
CA MET A 42 -15.46 11.26 1.55
C MET A 42 -15.59 10.77 0.10
N GLN A 43 -16.59 9.93 -0.19
CA GLN A 43 -16.93 9.52 -1.56
C GLN A 43 -17.30 10.72 -2.43
N ALA A 44 -18.18 11.60 -1.93
CA ALA A 44 -18.56 12.82 -2.62
C ALA A 44 -17.36 13.76 -2.87
N THR A 45 -16.49 13.89 -1.87
CA THR A 45 -15.26 14.67 -1.97
C THR A 45 -14.31 14.10 -3.03
N LEU A 46 -14.10 12.79 -3.05
CA LEU A 46 -13.28 12.12 -4.05
C LEU A 46 -13.84 12.28 -5.47
N LEU A 47 -15.15 12.12 -5.66
CA LEU A 47 -15.79 12.33 -6.96
C LEU A 47 -15.72 13.78 -7.42
N ALA A 48 -15.85 14.75 -6.51
CA ALA A 48 -15.68 16.16 -6.82
C ALA A 48 -14.24 16.46 -7.28
N ILE A 49 -13.24 15.90 -6.59
CA ILE A 49 -11.82 16.01 -6.96
C ILE A 49 -11.54 15.38 -8.34
N LEU A 50 -11.98 14.13 -8.55
CA LEU A 50 -11.77 13.40 -9.82
C LEU A 50 -12.53 14.05 -10.98
N GLY A 51 -13.69 14.64 -10.70
CA GLY A 51 -14.49 15.39 -11.68
C GLY A 51 -13.99 16.82 -11.94
N GLY A 52 -12.88 17.24 -11.33
CA GLY A 52 -12.32 18.59 -11.49
C GLY A 52 -13.10 19.71 -10.81
N ARG A 53 -14.09 19.38 -9.99
CA ARG A 53 -14.97 20.32 -9.28
C ARG A 53 -14.40 20.69 -7.90
N TRP A 54 -13.20 21.26 -7.89
CA TRP A 54 -12.53 21.63 -6.65
C TRP A 54 -13.25 22.73 -5.88
N GLY A 55 -14.04 23.58 -6.55
CA GLY A 55 -14.83 24.64 -5.93
C GLY A 55 -16.01 24.14 -5.08
N ASP A 56 -16.48 22.92 -5.33
CA ASP A 56 -17.59 22.31 -4.58
C ASP A 56 -17.11 21.63 -3.28
N VAL A 57 -15.78 21.50 -3.11
CA VAL A 57 -15.18 20.85 -1.94
C VAL A 57 -14.90 21.91 -0.87
N SER A 58 -15.63 21.84 0.24
CA SER A 58 -15.35 22.70 1.40
C SER A 58 -13.98 22.39 2.00
N LEU A 59 -13.36 23.40 2.64
CA LEU A 59 -12.07 23.22 3.33
C LEU A 59 -12.14 22.13 4.41
N ALA A 60 -13.28 22.04 5.11
CA ALA A 60 -13.54 21.03 6.13
C ALA A 60 -13.63 19.62 5.52
N ALA A 61 -14.28 19.47 4.36
CA ALA A 61 -14.38 18.20 3.65
C ALA A 61 -13.00 17.75 3.14
N ALA A 62 -12.22 18.67 2.54
CA ALA A 62 -10.84 18.39 2.13
C ALA A 62 -9.96 17.98 3.31
N GLY A 63 -10.06 18.70 4.45
CA GLY A 63 -9.33 18.36 5.67
C GLY A 63 -9.71 16.99 6.22
N GLY A 64 -11.01 16.69 6.29
CA GLY A 64 -11.51 15.38 6.70
C GLY A 64 -11.04 14.26 5.79
N PHE A 65 -11.01 14.49 4.47
CA PHE A 65 -10.51 13.53 3.48
C PHE A 65 -9.02 13.23 3.67
N VAL A 66 -8.20 14.25 3.90
CA VAL A 66 -6.76 14.08 4.19
C VAL A 66 -6.55 13.30 5.48
N VAL A 67 -7.26 13.66 6.56
CA VAL A 67 -7.17 12.95 7.84
C VAL A 67 -7.56 11.49 7.67
N TRP A 68 -8.69 11.22 6.99
CA TRP A 68 -9.14 9.87 6.70
C TRP A 68 -8.07 9.07 5.94
N GLY A 69 -7.52 9.63 4.86
CA GLY A 69 -6.46 8.99 4.08
C GLY A 69 -5.21 8.69 4.91
N LEU A 70 -4.80 9.61 5.78
CA LEU A 70 -3.68 9.40 6.71
C LEU A 70 -3.96 8.28 7.72
N THR A 71 -5.18 8.18 8.25
CA THR A 71 -5.56 7.07 9.14
C THR A 71 -5.53 5.72 8.42
N GLN A 72 -6.05 5.65 7.19
CA GLN A 72 -5.98 4.40 6.40
C GLN A 72 -4.54 4.00 6.10
N TRP A 73 -3.70 4.97 5.74
CA TRP A 73 -2.27 4.74 5.53
C TRP A 73 -1.57 4.21 6.79
N ARG A 74 -1.83 4.84 7.95
CA ARG A 74 -1.26 4.39 9.23
C ARG A 74 -1.74 2.98 9.60
N SER A 75 -3.01 2.69 9.37
CA SER A 75 -3.59 1.37 9.59
C SER A 75 -2.88 0.32 8.74
N TYR A 76 -2.70 0.58 7.44
CA TYR A 76 -1.97 -0.30 6.54
C TYR A 76 -0.53 -0.55 7.01
N VAL A 77 0.20 0.51 7.36
CA VAL A 77 1.58 0.39 7.86
C VAL A 77 1.64 -0.43 9.16
N ALA A 78 0.63 -0.33 10.03
CA ALA A 78 0.55 -1.12 11.25
C ALA A 78 0.28 -2.60 10.96
N THR A 79 -0.60 -2.92 10.00
CA THR A 79 -0.92 -4.30 9.60
C THR A 79 0.25 -5.00 8.94
N VAL A 80 1.07 -4.28 8.18
CA VAL A 80 2.25 -4.84 7.50
C VAL A 80 3.48 -4.88 8.43
N LYS A 81 3.42 -4.24 9.61
CA LYS A 81 4.53 -4.28 10.58
C LYS A 81 4.60 -5.68 11.21
N PRO A 82 5.77 -6.36 11.18
CA PRO A 82 5.94 -7.63 11.88
C PRO A 82 5.65 -7.46 13.38
N GLN A 83 4.74 -8.26 13.91
CA GLN A 83 4.43 -8.31 15.34
C GLN A 83 5.07 -9.56 15.94
N ILE A 84 5.66 -9.41 17.12
CA ILE A 84 6.20 -10.54 17.89
C ILE A 84 5.10 -10.98 18.84
N VAL A 85 4.65 -12.21 18.68
CA VAL A 85 3.60 -12.80 19.52
C VAL A 85 4.25 -13.93 20.31
N THR A 86 4.06 -13.94 21.62
CA THR A 86 4.48 -15.06 22.50
C THR A 86 3.66 -16.31 22.15
N GLU A 87 4.12 -17.51 22.52
CA GLU A 87 3.39 -18.77 22.29
C GLU A 87 1.96 -18.74 22.87
N ASP A 88 1.72 -17.92 23.90
CA ASP A 88 0.40 -17.68 24.51
C ASP A 88 -0.51 -16.70 23.71
N GLY A 89 -0.12 -16.29 22.51
CA GLY A 89 -0.92 -15.40 21.66
C GLY A 89 -0.93 -13.92 22.08
N ARG A 90 -0.10 -13.54 23.06
CA ARG A 90 0.02 -12.14 23.51
C ARG A 90 1.10 -11.40 22.73
N GLN A 91 0.85 -10.13 22.41
CA GLN A 91 1.86 -9.27 21.81
C GLN A 91 3.00 -9.06 22.82
N ALA A 92 4.18 -9.60 22.51
CA ALA A 92 5.33 -9.51 23.40
C ALA A 92 5.93 -8.11 23.33
N GLU A 93 5.95 -7.38 24.43
CA GLU A 93 6.78 -6.18 24.52
C GLU A 93 8.25 -6.59 24.56
N LEU A 94 9.12 -5.90 23.82
CA LEU A 94 10.56 -6.20 23.76
C LEU A 94 11.24 -6.26 25.15
N ARG A 95 10.65 -5.59 26.16
CA ARG A 95 11.12 -5.59 27.55
C ARG A 95 10.85 -6.90 28.31
N GLU A 96 9.84 -7.66 27.88
CA GLU A 96 9.40 -8.89 28.56
C GLU A 96 10.07 -10.15 27.99
N LEU A 97 10.83 -10.01 26.89
CA LEU A 97 11.52 -11.12 26.24
C LEU A 97 12.80 -11.50 27.00
N PRO A 98 13.12 -12.81 27.10
CA PRO A 98 14.43 -13.27 27.54
C PRO A 98 15.54 -12.59 26.72
N ARG A 99 16.64 -12.18 27.38
CA ARG A 99 17.69 -11.33 26.77
C ARG A 99 18.24 -11.87 25.43
N GLY A 100 18.32 -13.20 25.26
CA GLY A 100 18.74 -13.82 24.00
C GLY A 100 17.74 -13.60 22.84
N THR A 101 16.45 -13.73 23.12
CA THR A 101 15.37 -13.54 22.14
C THR A 101 15.16 -12.08 21.80
N ALA A 102 15.31 -11.17 22.79
CA ALA A 102 15.25 -9.73 22.57
C ALA A 102 16.33 -9.22 21.61
N ASN A 103 17.55 -9.76 21.72
CA ASN A 103 18.66 -9.43 20.82
C ASN A 103 18.40 -9.94 19.39
N ALA A 104 17.94 -11.19 19.23
CA ALA A 104 17.60 -11.75 17.92
C ALA A 104 16.45 -10.97 17.24
N VAL A 105 15.45 -10.55 18.02
CA VAL A 105 14.35 -9.69 17.54
C VAL A 105 14.85 -8.31 17.13
N GLN A 106 15.73 -7.68 17.91
CA GLN A 106 16.32 -6.39 17.53
C GLN A 106 17.15 -6.51 16.27
N GLU A 107 17.87 -7.62 16.11
CA GLU A 107 18.66 -7.90 14.93
C GLU A 107 17.76 -8.13 13.71
N PHE A 108 16.69 -8.93 13.82
CA PHE A 108 15.68 -9.08 12.76
C PHE A 108 14.98 -7.76 12.42
N ALA A 109 14.60 -6.96 13.41
CA ALA A 109 14.00 -5.65 13.19
C ALA A 109 15.00 -4.70 12.50
N ARG A 110 16.28 -4.74 12.88
CA ARG A 110 17.34 -3.97 12.25
C ARG A 110 17.55 -4.42 10.81
N THR A 111 17.61 -5.72 10.53
CA THR A 111 17.76 -6.27 9.18
C THR A 111 16.55 -5.97 8.31
N ALA A 112 15.33 -6.05 8.85
CA ALA A 112 14.10 -5.64 8.16
C ALA A 112 14.04 -4.13 7.87
N MET A 113 14.60 -3.31 8.76
CA MET A 113 14.76 -1.87 8.53
C MET A 113 15.85 -1.56 7.48
N LEU A 114 16.94 -2.35 7.44
CA LEU A 114 18.00 -2.23 6.44
C LEU A 114 17.55 -2.70 5.05
N GLY A 115 16.67 -3.70 4.98
CA GLY A 115 16.03 -4.15 3.73
C GLY A 115 14.90 -3.25 3.24
N ARG A 116 14.42 -2.29 4.05
CA ARG A 116 13.44 -1.29 3.65
C ARG A 116 14.14 -0.27 2.74
N GLY A 117 14.16 -0.56 1.44
CA GLY A 117 14.66 0.37 0.43
C GLY A 117 14.02 1.75 0.57
N ASP A 118 14.83 2.80 0.39
CA ASP A 118 14.39 4.19 0.45
C ASP A 118 13.15 4.38 -0.44
N THR A 119 12.02 4.73 0.18
CA THR A 119 10.78 4.99 -0.56
C THR A 119 10.97 6.19 -1.49
N LEU A 120 10.26 6.23 -2.62
CA LEU A 120 10.31 7.36 -3.56
C LEU A 120 10.03 8.70 -2.85
N ILE A 121 9.11 8.69 -1.89
CA ILE A 121 8.79 9.84 -1.02
C ILE A 121 9.99 10.21 -0.15
N GLY A 122 10.67 9.23 0.45
CA GLY A 122 11.89 9.44 1.24
C GLY A 122 13.04 10.02 0.41
N LYS A 123 13.23 9.54 -0.82
CA LYS A 123 14.23 10.11 -1.76
C LYS A 123 13.89 11.54 -2.16
N LEU A 124 12.62 11.82 -2.48
CA LEU A 124 12.15 13.17 -2.81
C LEU A 124 12.29 14.14 -1.63
N LEU A 125 12.01 13.69 -0.41
CA LEU A 125 12.23 14.50 0.80
C LEU A 125 13.71 14.77 1.06
N LYS A 126 14.58 13.76 0.92
CA LYS A 126 16.04 13.93 1.06
C LYS A 126 16.61 14.90 0.02
N LEU A 127 16.12 14.84 -1.22
CA LEU A 127 16.44 15.79 -2.29
C LEU A 127 15.99 17.21 -1.94
N LYS A 128 14.77 17.38 -1.43
CA LYS A 128 14.22 18.69 -1.04
C LYS A 128 14.90 19.27 0.21
N LEU A 129 15.34 18.43 1.13
CA LEU A 129 16.05 18.82 2.36
C LEU A 129 17.57 18.98 2.17
N GLY A 130 18.09 18.79 0.95
CA GLY A 130 19.51 19.01 0.65
C GLY A 130 20.47 18.01 1.32
N GLN A 131 19.97 16.87 1.79
CA GLN A 131 20.80 15.84 2.45
C GLN A 131 21.29 14.74 1.49
N GLY A 132 21.38 15.05 0.19
CA GLY A 132 21.97 14.17 -0.81
C GLY A 132 23.49 14.32 -0.85
N ARG A 133 24.22 13.53 -0.05
CA ARG A 133 25.59 13.10 -0.32
C ARG A 133 25.65 11.59 -0.22
#